data_AF-A0A645J7F4-F1
#
_entry.id   AF-A0A645J7F4-F1
#
_cell.length_a   1.000
_cell.length_b   1.000
_cell.length_c   1.000
_cell.angle_alpha   90.00
_cell.angle_beta   90.00
_cell.angle_gamma   90.00
#
_symmetry.space_group_name_H-M   'P 1'
#
loop_
_entity.id
_entity.type
_entity.pdbx_description
1 polymer ?
#
loop_
_entity_poly.entity_id
_entity_poly.type
_entity_poly.pdbx_seq_one_letter_code
_entity_poly.pdbx_strand_id
1 'polypeptide(L)'
;MLKNPFFGGERKFSGTLPFLLMIEELLDSLDGRMPADEERHARSEKVAREQIDEAEDEVPLKARFALRILFRQNASWQGTICWLDNKTEAQFRSVLELLILLDGAMSETAAAHIH
;
A
#
# COMPACT_ATOMS: atom_id res chain seq x y z
N MET A 1 2.06 9.07 -4.11
CA MET A 1 1.29 8.61 -5.29
C MET A 1 0.90 7.16 -5.06
N LEU A 2 -0.29 6.76 -5.49
CA LEU A 2 -0.79 5.38 -5.38
C LEU A 2 -0.80 4.77 -6.79
N LYS A 3 -0.08 3.66 -6.96
CA LYS A 3 -0.15 2.81 -8.15
C LYS A 3 -0.82 1.51 -7.76
N ASN A 4 -1.77 1.05 -8.57
CA ASN A 4 -2.42 -0.24 -8.38
C ASN A 4 -2.64 -0.89 -9.76
N PRO A 5 -2.29 -2.18 -9.94
CA PRO A 5 -2.46 -2.91 -11.21
C PRO A 5 -3.86 -2.86 -11.82
N PHE A 6 -4.89 -2.69 -10.99
CA PHE A 6 -6.30 -2.65 -11.42
C PHE A 6 -6.73 -1.29 -11.97
N PHE A 7 -5.95 -0.23 -11.72
CA PHE A 7 -6.13 1.06 -12.38
C PHE A 7 -5.08 1.19 -13.48
N GLY A 8 -5.51 1.51 -14.70
CA GLY A 8 -4.60 1.84 -15.81
C GLY A 8 -3.88 3.18 -15.62
N GLY A 9 -3.55 3.59 -14.39
CA GLY A 9 -2.92 4.88 -14.11
C GLY A 9 -2.59 5.11 -12.62
N GLU A 10 -1.85 6.20 -12.39
CA GLU A 10 -1.38 6.62 -11.08
C GLU A 10 -2.31 7.68 -10.49
N ARG A 11 -2.64 7.57 -9.19
CA ARG A 11 -3.38 8.61 -8.48
C ARG A 11 -2.48 9.37 -7.51
N LYS A 12 -2.49 10.69 -7.59
CA LYS A 12 -1.82 11.56 -6.62
C LYS A 12 -2.80 11.90 -5.48
N PHE A 13 -2.30 11.87 -4.26
CA PHE A 13 -3.02 12.28 -3.06
C PHE A 13 -2.07 13.13 -2.20
N SER A 14 -2.63 13.97 -1.36
CA SER A 14 -1.88 14.78 -0.40
C SER A 14 -2.59 14.74 0.96
N GLY A 15 -1.87 14.29 1.99
CA GLY A 15 -2.41 14.14 3.34
C GLY A 15 -3.12 12.82 3.61
N THR A 16 -3.38 12.57 4.89
CA THR A 16 -3.88 11.30 5.43
C THR A 16 -5.32 11.00 5.04
N LEU A 17 -6.23 11.98 5.14
CA LEU A 17 -7.64 11.74 4.82
C LEU A 17 -7.85 11.40 3.33
N PRO A 18 -7.27 12.14 2.36
CA PRO A 18 -7.34 11.75 0.95
C PRO A 18 -6.72 10.39 0.66
N PHE A 19 -5.65 10.01 1.38
CA PHE A 19 -5.07 8.67 1.29
C PHE A 19 -6.07 7.58 1.71
N LEU A 20 -6.71 7.75 2.87
CA LEU A 20 -7.67 6.77 3.38
C LEU A 20 -8.90 6.66 2.47
N LEU A 21 -9.47 7.78 2.05
CA LEU A 21 -10.63 7.78 1.15
C LEU A 21 -10.32 7.15 -0.21
N MET A 22 -9.11 7.36 -0.74
CA MET A 22 -8.68 6.77 -2.00
C MET A 22 -8.56 5.25 -1.90
N ILE A 23 -8.06 4.72 -0.78
CA ILE A 23 -7.98 3.28 -0.54
C ILE A 23 -9.39 2.69 -0.31
N GLU A 24 -10.27 3.37 0.42
CA GLU A 24 -11.69 2.97 0.56
C GLU A 24 -12.36 2.83 -0.81
N GLU A 25 -12.32 3.88 -1.64
CA GLU A 25 -12.89 3.90 -2.99
C GLU A 25 -12.31 2.77 -3.88
N LEU A 26 -11.01 2.53 -3.74
CA LEU A 26 -10.31 1.48 -4.47
C LEU A 26 -10.82 0.09 -4.09
N LEU A 27 -10.97 -0.17 -2.81
CA LEU A 27 -11.40 -1.46 -2.31
C LEU A 27 -12.88 -1.69 -2.62
N ASP A 28 -13.73 -0.68 -2.48
CA ASP A 28 -15.15 -0.75 -2.85
C ASP A 28 -15.34 -1.07 -4.34
N SER A 29 -14.50 -0.48 -5.21
CA SER A 29 -14.47 -0.80 -6.64
C SER A 29 -14.03 -2.24 -6.94
N LEU A 30 -13.25 -2.87 -6.06
CA LEU A 30 -12.80 -4.25 -6.20
C LEU A 30 -13.84 -5.24 -5.65
N ASP A 31 -14.52 -4.89 -4.55
CA ASP A 31 -15.58 -5.67 -3.92
C ASP A 31 -16.81 -5.81 -4.84
N GLY A 32 -17.10 -4.80 -5.65
CA GLY A 32 -18.15 -4.86 -6.68
C GLY A 32 -17.88 -5.81 -7.86
N ARG A 33 -16.70 -6.43 -7.92
CA ARG A 33 -16.26 -7.31 -9.02
C ARG A 33 -15.57 -8.59 -8.54
N MET A 34 -16.27 -9.52 -7.88
CA MET A 34 -16.25 -10.98 -8.19
C MET A 34 -16.81 -11.88 -7.07
N PRO A 35 -17.26 -13.10 -7.44
CA PRO A 35 -17.49 -14.21 -6.51
C PRO A 35 -16.18 -14.77 -5.93
N ALA A 36 -16.34 -15.54 -4.85
CA ALA A 36 -15.30 -16.02 -3.96
C ALA A 36 -14.33 -17.06 -4.58
N ASP A 37 -13.18 -17.15 -3.91
CA ASP A 37 -12.31 -18.34 -3.79
C ASP A 37 -10.92 -18.32 -4.47
N GLU A 38 -9.92 -18.20 -3.59
CA GLU A 38 -8.52 -18.69 -3.60
C GLU A 38 -7.54 -18.28 -4.72
N GLU A 39 -7.90 -18.29 -6.01
CA GLU A 39 -6.91 -18.13 -7.11
C GLU A 39 -6.32 -16.71 -7.23
N ARG A 40 -6.98 -15.70 -6.63
CA ARG A 40 -6.49 -14.30 -6.65
C ARG A 40 -5.27 -14.06 -5.77
N HIS A 41 -5.10 -14.79 -4.66
CA HIS A 41 -4.04 -14.47 -3.69
C HIS A 41 -2.65 -14.62 -4.30
N ALA A 42 -2.38 -15.78 -4.92
CA ALA A 42 -1.09 -16.06 -5.53
C ALA A 42 -0.81 -15.19 -6.78
N ARG A 43 -1.83 -14.92 -7.60
CA ARG A 43 -1.66 -14.12 -8.83
C ARG A 43 -1.45 -12.63 -8.53
N SER A 44 -2.20 -12.05 -7.59
CA SER A 44 -1.99 -10.67 -7.15
C SER A 44 -0.64 -10.48 -6.46
N GLU A 45 -0.14 -11.47 -5.73
CA GLU A 45 1.21 -11.45 -5.14
C GLU A 45 2.32 -11.37 -6.19
N LYS A 46 2.20 -12.17 -7.25
CA LYS A 46 3.17 -12.20 -8.34
C LYS A 46 3.14 -10.90 -9.16
N VAL A 47 1.94 -10.51 -9.61
CA VAL A 47 1.73 -9.31 -10.44
C VAL A 47 2.11 -8.03 -9.69
N ALA A 48 1.82 -7.93 -8.39
CA ALA A 48 2.24 -6.78 -7.60
C ALA A 48 3.77 -6.70 -7.50
N ARG A 49 4.46 -7.83 -7.23
CA ARG A 49 5.93 -7.85 -7.16
C ARG A 49 6.57 -7.51 -8.51
N GLU A 50 6.06 -8.06 -9.61
CA GLU A 50 6.59 -7.83 -10.96
C GLU A 50 6.39 -6.36 -11.41
N GLN A 51 5.23 -5.73 -11.15
CA GLN A 51 4.99 -4.32 -11.53
C GLN A 51 5.70 -3.29 -10.64
N ILE A 52 6.09 -3.68 -9.41
CA ILE A 52 6.85 -2.81 -8.51
C ILE A 52 8.32 -2.72 -8.96
N ASP A 53 8.91 -3.83 -9.42
CA ASP A 53 10.30 -3.90 -9.90
C ASP A 53 10.49 -3.15 -11.23
N GLU A 54 9.45 -3.09 -12.08
CA GLU A 54 9.50 -2.37 -13.37
C GLU A 54 9.33 -0.84 -13.25
N ALA A 55 8.94 -0.33 -12.08
CA ALA A 55 8.77 1.10 -11.84
C ALA A 55 10.09 1.76 -11.39
N GLU A 56 11.03 1.92 -12.31
CA GLU A 56 12.12 2.91 -12.21
C GLU A 56 11.54 4.32 -12.44
N ASP A 57 10.92 4.90 -11.41
CA ASP A 57 10.58 6.33 -11.42
C ASP A 57 11.76 7.13 -10.85
N GLU A 58 12.31 8.04 -11.67
CA GLU A 58 13.39 8.97 -11.36
C GLU A 58 13.02 10.08 -10.35
N VAL A 59 11.95 9.90 -9.57
CA VAL A 59 11.50 10.88 -8.57
C VAL A 59 11.97 10.41 -7.19
N PRO A 60 12.73 11.21 -6.42
CA PRO A 60 13.11 10.86 -5.06
C PRO A 60 11.87 10.90 -4.15
N LEU A 61 11.14 9.79 -4.13
CA LEU A 61 10.05 9.52 -3.21
C LEU A 61 10.67 9.23 -1.84
N LYS A 62 10.29 10.01 -0.82
CA LYS A 62 10.80 9.86 0.56
C LYS A 62 10.52 8.49 1.18
N ALA A 63 9.55 7.74 0.67
CA ALA A 63 9.28 6.35 1.03
C ALA A 63 8.40 5.68 -0.04
N ARG A 64 8.78 4.48 -0.47
CA ARG A 64 8.00 3.61 -1.36
C ARG A 64 7.52 2.40 -0.57
N PHE A 65 6.21 2.13 -0.60
CA PHE A 65 5.64 0.98 0.08
C PHE A 65 4.55 0.29 -0.75
N ALA A 66 4.40 -1.01 -0.54
CA ALA A 66 3.30 -1.82 -1.02
C ALA A 66 2.36 -2.14 0.15
N LEU A 67 1.06 -1.95 -0.08
CA LEU A 67 0.04 -2.24 0.92
C LEU A 67 -0.81 -3.43 0.48
N ARG A 68 -0.92 -4.43 1.35
CA ARG A 68 -1.81 -5.58 1.19
C ARG A 68 -2.89 -5.52 2.26
N ILE A 69 -4.15 -5.51 1.84
CA ILE A 69 -5.30 -5.56 2.74
C ILE A 69 -5.91 -6.95 2.63
N LEU A 70 -5.92 -7.66 3.76
CA LEU A 70 -6.41 -9.03 3.88
C LEU A 70 -7.86 -9.06 4.37
N PHE A 71 -8.19 -8.18 5.32
CA PHE A 71 -9.51 -8.15 5.93
C PHE A 71 -10.02 -6.71 6.05
N ARG A 72 -11.32 -6.55 5.77
CA ARG A 72 -12.08 -5.32 6.01
C ARG A 72 -13.23 -5.68 6.96
N GLN A 73 -13.01 -5.54 8.26
CA GLN A 73 -13.99 -5.87 9.30
C GLN A 73 -14.07 -4.73 10.32
N ASN A 74 -15.24 -4.51 10.91
CA ASN A 74 -15.47 -3.48 11.94
C ASN A 74 -15.03 -2.07 11.51
N ALA A 75 -15.28 -1.69 10.26
CA ALA A 75 -14.85 -0.40 9.69
C ALA A 75 -13.33 -0.15 9.80
N SER A 76 -12.54 -1.22 9.77
CA SER A 76 -11.08 -1.17 9.84
C SER A 76 -10.45 -2.13 8.82
N TRP A 77 -9.20 -1.86 8.47
CA TRP A 77 -8.40 -2.70 7.59
C TRP A 77 -7.34 -3.45 8.38
N GLN A 78 -7.08 -4.68 7.95
CA GLN A 78 -5.98 -5.50 8.46
C GLN A 78 -5.20 -6.08 7.28
N GLY A 79 -3.89 -6.20 7.45
CA GLY A 79 -3.04 -6.75 6.41
C GLY A 79 -1.57 -6.48 6.65
N THR A 80 -0.80 -6.33 5.57
CA THR A 80 0.64 -6.11 5.63
C THR A 80 1.07 -4.91 4.80
N ILE A 81 2.10 -4.22 5.28
CA ILE A 81 2.79 -3.14 4.58
C ILE A 81 4.23 -3.59 4.35
N CYS A 82 4.71 -3.45 3.12
CA CYS A 82 6.09 -3.75 2.76
C CYS A 82 6.77 -2.48 2.25
N TRP A 83 7.85 -2.08 2.90
CA TRP A 83 8.68 -0.97 2.46
C TRP A 83 9.67 -1.47 1.42
N LEU A 84 9.66 -0.83 0.25
CA LEU A 84 10.46 -1.24 -0.88
C LEU A 84 11.91 -0.78 -0.74
N ASP A 85 12.13 0.34 -0.05
CA ASP A 85 13.46 0.91 0.16
C ASP A 85 14.34 0.05 1.08
N ASN A 86 13.77 -0.54 2.14
CA ASN A 86 14.51 -1.35 3.12
C ASN A 86 14.11 -2.84 3.09
N LYS A 87 13.26 -3.26 2.14
CA LYS A 87 12.70 -4.63 1.99
C LYS A 87 12.11 -5.20 3.28
N THR A 88 11.60 -4.35 4.16
CA THR A 88 10.99 -4.77 5.42
C THR A 88 9.49 -4.94 5.25
N GLU A 89 8.90 -5.90 5.96
CA GLU A 89 7.45 -6.11 6.00
C GLU A 89 6.96 -6.03 7.44
N ALA A 90 5.83 -5.35 7.65
CA ALA A 90 5.13 -5.32 8.92
C ALA A 90 3.65 -5.63 8.75
N GLN A 91 3.07 -6.26 9.75
CA GLN A 91 1.63 -6.50 9.82
C GLN A 91 0.94 -5.35 10.56
N PHE A 92 -0.26 -4.99 10.13
CA PHE A 92 -1.13 -4.05 10.83
C PHE A 92 -2.50 -4.68 11.06
N ARG A 93 -3.08 -4.39 12.22
CA ARG A 93 -4.39 -4.86 12.66
C ARG A 93 -5.45 -3.76 12.67
N SER A 94 -5.06 -2.54 12.33
CA SER A 94 -5.99 -1.43 12.14
C SER A 94 -5.44 -0.35 11.21
N VAL A 95 -6.34 0.51 10.74
CA VAL A 95 -5.98 1.72 9.99
C VAL A 95 -5.06 2.63 10.82
N LEU A 96 -5.29 2.73 12.13
CA LEU A 96 -4.44 3.54 13.01
C LEU A 96 -3.02 2.96 13.11
N GLU A 97 -2.89 1.64 13.27
CA GLU A 97 -1.58 0.97 13.24
C GLU A 97 -0.87 1.20 11.91
N LEU A 98 -1.57 1.13 10.78
CA LEU A 98 -1.00 1.46 9.48
C LEU A 98 -0.43 2.90 9.45
N LEU A 99 -1.16 3.87 9.98
CA LEU A 99 -0.69 5.26 10.04
C LEU A 99 0.54 5.43 10.93
N ILE A 100 0.58 4.73 12.07
CA ILE A 100 1.74 4.75 12.97
C ILE A 100 2.96 4.13 12.29
N LEU A 101 2.79 3.02 11.56
CA LEU A 101 3.87 2.39 10.80
C LEU A 101 4.40 3.33 9.69
N LEU A 102 3.50 4.02 8.99
CA LEU A 102 3.88 5.00 7.98
C LEU A 102 4.63 6.20 8.59
N ASP A 103 4.18 6.72 9.72
CA ASP A 103 4.82 7.82 10.44
C ASP A 103 6.22 7.45 10.96
N GLY A 104 6.35 6.25 11.52
CA GLY A 104 7.64 5.70 11.96
C GLY A 104 8.64 5.60 10.82
N ALA A 105 8.22 5.06 9.67
CA ALA A 105 9.08 4.94 8.50
C ALA A 105 9.50 6.31 7.93
N MET A 106 8.59 7.29 7.91
CA MET A 106 8.91 8.66 7.49
C MET A 106 9.93 9.33 8.41
N SER A 107 9.86 9.06 9.72
CA SER A 107 10.80 9.57 10.72
C SER A 107 12.17 8.89 10.64
N GLU A 108 12.21 7.59 10.40
CA GLU A 108 13.46 6.82 10.27
C GLU A 108 14.24 7.19 9.00
N THR A 109 13.54 7.41 7.89
CA THR A 109 14.17 7.82 6.62
C THR A 109 14.77 9.24 6.70
N ALA A 110 14.21 10.12 7.56
CA ALA A 110 14.77 11.45 7.80
C ALA A 110 16.07 11.41 8.62
N ALA A 111 16.25 10.41 9.49
CA ALA A 111 17.47 10.23 10.28
C ALA A 111 18.62 9.66 9.44
N ALA A 112 18.34 8.81 8.44
CA ALA A 112 19.35 8.20 7.58
C ALA A 112 20.03 9.17 6.58
N HIS A 113 19.51 10.40 6.43
CA HIS A 113 20.07 11.43 5.54
C HIS A 113 20.93 12.47 6.27
N ILE A 114 21.17 12.28 7.57
CA ILE A 114 22.07 13.11 8.39
C ILE A 114 23.25 12.24 8.83
N HIS A 115 24.12 11.86 7.89
CA HIS A 115 25.45 11.36 8.24
C HIS A 115 26.47 11.51 7.11
#